data_AF-A0A6S6T7S4-F1
#
_entry.id   AF-A0A6S6T7S4-F1
#
_cell.length_a   1.000
_cell.length_b   1.000
_cell.length_c   1.000
_cell.angle_alpha   90.00
_cell.angle_beta   90.00
_cell.angle_gamma   90.00
#
_symmetry.space_group_name_H-M   'P 1'
#
loop_
_entity.id
_entity.type
_entity.pdbx_description
1 polymer ?
#
loop_
_entity_poly.entity_id
_entity_poly.type
_entity_poly.pdbx_seq_one_letter_code
_entity_poly.pdbx_strand_id
1 'polypeptide(L)'
;MIITANELKVKGVSLLDSMFEKLDEVLISVRGKNKYVVVDIARYEYLRECELEQAYREVKEDIQNGDYDTMSVEEHMKELKNALSD
;
A
#
# COMPACT_ATOMS: atom_id res chain seq x y z
N MET A 1 -1.57 -19.36 -0.42
CA MET A 1 -1.52 -20.47 0.59
C MET A 1 -1.68 -19.87 1.98
N ILE A 2 -2.28 -20.59 2.95
CA ILE A 2 -2.39 -20.11 4.34
C ILE A 2 -1.44 -20.94 5.23
N ILE A 3 -0.63 -20.27 6.03
CA ILE A 3 0.17 -20.88 7.10
C ILE A 3 -0.24 -20.31 8.45
N THR A 4 0.00 -21.07 9.52
CA THR A 4 -0.19 -20.58 10.87
C THR A 4 1.03 -19.78 11.33
N ALA A 5 0.83 -18.81 12.23
CA ALA A 5 1.94 -18.10 12.86
C ALA A 5 2.90 -19.03 13.62
N ASN A 6 2.42 -20.19 14.10
CA ASN A 6 3.27 -21.19 14.72
C ASN A 6 4.19 -21.89 13.71
N GLU A 7 3.69 -22.24 12.53
CA GLU A 7 4.54 -22.82 11.47
C GLU A 7 5.63 -21.86 11.04
N LEU A 8 5.31 -20.57 10.87
CA LEU A 8 6.30 -19.55 10.56
C LEU A 8 7.33 -19.40 11.68
N LYS A 9 6.90 -19.41 12.95
CA LYS A 9 7.81 -19.36 14.11
C LYS A 9 8.78 -20.54 14.15
N VAL A 10 8.30 -21.75 13.83
CA VAL A 10 9.10 -22.98 13.91
C VAL A 10 10.07 -23.12 12.74
N LYS A 11 9.62 -22.80 11.52
CA LYS A 11 10.41 -23.01 10.30
C LYS A 11 11.21 -21.78 9.88
N GLY A 12 10.89 -20.59 10.40
CA GLY A 12 11.57 -19.35 10.08
C GLY A 12 11.33 -18.88 8.64
N VAL A 13 12.20 -17.98 8.17
CA VAL A 13 12.06 -17.34 6.85
C VAL A 13 12.21 -18.32 5.68
N SER A 14 12.94 -19.43 5.85
CA SER A 14 13.14 -20.42 4.78
C SER A 14 11.84 -21.09 4.33
N LEU A 15 10.82 -21.13 5.20
CA LEU A 15 9.48 -21.54 4.81
C LEU A 15 8.91 -20.62 3.73
N LEU A 16 9.09 -19.31 3.88
CA LEU A 16 8.62 -18.30 2.94
C LEU A 16 9.41 -18.39 1.63
N ASP A 17 10.74 -18.56 1.70
CA ASP A 17 11.58 -18.72 0.50
C ASP A 17 11.06 -19.85 -0.40
N SER A 18 10.79 -21.03 0.19
CA SER A 18 10.24 -22.18 -0.55
C SER A 18 8.83 -21.95 -1.11
N MET A 19 8.05 -21.06 -0.49
CA MET A 19 6.70 -20.74 -0.94
C MET A 19 6.73 -19.75 -2.11
N PHE A 20 7.61 -18.75 -2.04
CA PHE A 20 7.75 -17.73 -3.08
C PHE A 20 8.38 -18.26 -4.38
N GLU A 21 8.91 -19.48 -4.39
CA GLU A 21 9.26 -20.16 -5.65
C GLU A 21 8.03 -20.38 -6.58
N LYS A 22 6.82 -20.42 -6.02
CA LYS A 22 5.59 -20.79 -6.76
C LYS A 22 4.38 -19.90 -6.47
N LEU A 23 4.44 -19.07 -5.44
CA LEU A 23 3.32 -18.28 -4.95
C LEU A 23 3.73 -16.81 -4.94
N ASP A 24 2.84 -15.90 -5.33
CA ASP A 24 3.09 -14.46 -5.24
C ASP A 24 2.76 -13.89 -3.85
N GLU A 25 1.98 -14.63 -3.04
CA GLU A 25 1.57 -14.23 -1.70
C GLU A 25 1.30 -15.41 -0.76
N VAL A 26 1.53 -15.17 0.53
CA VAL A 26 1.26 -16.11 1.62
C VAL A 26 0.45 -15.43 2.71
N LEU A 27 -0.65 -16.07 3.12
CA LEU A 27 -1.48 -15.60 4.23
C LEU A 27 -1.01 -16.23 5.55
N ILE A 28 -0.82 -15.41 6.58
CA ILE A 28 -0.51 -15.86 7.93
C ILE A 28 -1.77 -15.78 8.78
N SER A 29 -2.18 -16.91 9.33
CA SER A 29 -3.29 -17.03 10.27
C SER A 29 -2.83 -17.03 11.73
N VAL A 30 -3.60 -16.36 12.59
CA VAL A 30 -3.43 -16.33 14.04
C VAL A 30 -4.74 -16.72 14.69
N ARG A 31 -4.74 -17.79 15.50
CA ARG A 31 -5.94 -18.33 16.15
C ARG A 31 -7.09 -18.60 15.15
N GLY A 32 -6.76 -19.16 13.99
CA GLY A 32 -7.71 -19.54 12.94
C GLY A 32 -8.21 -18.39 12.06
N LYS A 33 -7.71 -17.15 12.24
CA LYS A 33 -8.08 -16.00 11.41
C LYS A 33 -6.90 -15.52 10.60
N ASN A 34 -7.10 -15.26 9.30
CA ASN A 34 -6.11 -14.59 8.46
C ASN A 34 -5.83 -13.21 9.06
N LYS A 35 -4.56 -12.94 9.39
CA LYS A 35 -4.16 -11.72 10.09
C LYS A 35 -3.15 -10.90 9.29
N TYR A 36 -2.26 -11.56 8.56
CA TYR A 36 -1.26 -10.90 7.73
C TYR A 36 -1.23 -11.53 6.34
N VAL A 37 -0.81 -10.74 5.36
CA VAL A 37 -0.35 -11.22 4.06
C VAL A 37 1.13 -10.87 3.95
N VAL A 38 1.91 -11.77 3.37
CA VAL A 38 3.33 -11.56 3.06
C VAL A 38 3.49 -11.74 1.58
N VAL A 39 4.21 -10.80 0.98
CA VAL A 39 4.66 -10.80 -0.41
C VAL A 39 6.18 -10.61 -0.41
N ASP A 40 6.86 -11.05 -1.45
CA ASP A 40 8.26 -10.68 -1.63
C ASP A 40 8.41 -9.20 -2.02
N ILE A 41 9.66 -8.71 -2.02
CA ILE A 41 9.93 -7.29 -2.26
C ILE A 41 9.56 -6.87 -3.69
N ALA A 42 9.75 -7.74 -4.68
CA ALA A 42 9.44 -7.43 -6.07
C ALA A 42 7.92 -7.27 -6.27
N ARG A 43 7.13 -8.15 -5.65
CA ARG A 43 5.68 -8.05 -5.66
C ARG A 43 5.19 -6.83 -4.88
N TYR A 44 5.81 -6.50 -3.75
CA TYR A 44 5.51 -5.28 -3.01
C TYR A 44 5.75 -4.02 -3.85
N GLU A 45 6.90 -3.94 -4.52
CA GLU A 45 7.25 -2.81 -5.40
C GLU A 45 6.25 -2.66 -6.55
N TYR A 46 5.87 -3.76 -7.20
CA TYR A 46 4.85 -3.76 -8.24
C TYR A 46 3.50 -3.21 -7.73
N LEU A 47 3.05 -3.64 -6.55
CA LEU A 47 1.80 -3.16 -5.96
C LEU A 47 1.88 -1.67 -5.65
N ARG A 48 3.01 -1.22 -5.10
CA ARG A 48 3.27 0.20 -4.81
C ARG A 48 3.28 1.05 -6.09
N GLU A 49 3.88 0.56 -7.17
CA GLU A 49 3.84 1.22 -8.47
C GLU A 49 2.40 1.33 -9.00
N CYS A 50 1.58 0.30 -8.82
CA CYS A 50 0.17 0.35 -9.21
C CYS A 50 -0.62 1.42 -8.43
N GLU A 51 -0.37 1.57 -7.12
CA GLU A 51 -0.97 2.63 -6.29
C GLU A 51 -0.54 4.03 -6.76
N LEU A 52 0.74 4.20 -7.10
CA LEU A 52 1.26 5.46 -7.63
C LEU A 52 0.67 5.81 -8.99
N GLU A 53 0.55 4.84 -9.90
CA GLU A 53 -0.05 5.04 -11.22
C GLU A 53 -1.54 5.39 -11.10
N GLN A 54 -2.24 4.82 -10.13
CA GLN A 54 -3.62 5.21 -9.83
C GLN A 54 -3.67 6.68 -9.38
N ALA A 55 -2.91 7.08 -8.37
CA ALA A 55 -2.88 8.47 -7.90
C ALA A 55 -2.49 9.46 -9.02
N TYR A 56 -1.57 9.06 -9.90
CA TYR A 56 -1.19 9.85 -11.06
C TYR A 56 -2.32 10.03 -12.09
N ARG A 57 -3.10 8.96 -12.35
CA ARG A 57 -4.27 9.03 -13.23
C ARG A 57 -5.36 9.91 -12.64
N GLU A 58 -5.63 9.80 -11.34
CA GLU A 58 -6.60 10.64 -10.64
C GLU A 58 -6.24 12.13 -10.80
N VAL A 59 -4.98 12.51 -10.51
CA VAL A 59 -4.52 13.91 -10.70
C VAL A 59 -4.60 14.37 -12.16
N LYS A 60 -4.33 13.48 -13.12
CA LYS A 60 -4.50 13.82 -14.54
C LYS A 60 -5.95 14.09 -14.91
N GLU A 61 -6.88 13.29 -14.37
CA GLU A 61 -8.32 13.48 -14.58
C GLU A 61 -8.78 14.80 -13.94
N ASP A 62 -8.33 15.11 -12.72
CA ASP A 62 -8.61 16.39 -12.06
C ASP A 62 -8.17 17.58 -12.92
N ILE A 63 -6.94 17.53 -13.46
CA ILE A 63 -6.42 18.56 -14.36
C ILE A 63 -7.27 18.68 -15.63
N GLN A 64 -7.69 17.56 -16.23
CA GLN A 64 -8.52 17.56 -17.44
C GLN A 64 -9.93 18.14 -17.19
N ASN A 65 -10.50 17.85 -16.02
CA ASN A 65 -11.82 18.33 -15.63
C ASN A 65 -11.80 19.78 -15.11
N GLY A 66 -10.62 20.32 -14.79
CA GLY A 66 -10.48 21.63 -14.17
C GLY A 66 -10.73 21.61 -12.66
N ASP A 67 -10.63 20.44 -12.02
CA ASP A 67 -10.79 20.22 -10.58
C ASP A 67 -9.50 20.61 -9.84
N TYR A 68 -9.04 21.85 -10.05
CA TYR A 68 -7.88 22.41 -9.38
C TYR A 68 -8.01 23.93 -9.24
N ASP A 69 -7.36 24.49 -8.21
CA ASP A 69 -7.30 25.93 -7.99
C ASP A 69 -5.92 26.50 -8.33
N THR A 70 -5.90 27.68 -8.95
CA THR A 70 -4.67 28.47 -9.12
C THR A 70 -4.63 29.57 -8.08
N MET A 71 -3.62 29.54 -7.21
CA MET A 71 -3.49 30.51 -6.13
C MET A 71 -2.02 30.87 -5.88
N SER A 72 -1.81 32.05 -5.29
CA SER A 72 -0.49 32.45 -4.78
C SER A 72 -0.11 31.65 -3.53
N VAL A 73 1.18 31.63 -3.22
CA VAL A 73 1.69 31.00 -1.99
C VAL A 73 1.04 31.62 -0.75
N GLU A 74 0.79 32.93 -0.74
CA GLU A 74 0.16 33.61 0.40
C GLU A 74 -1.29 33.16 0.63
N GLU A 75 -2.08 33.03 -0.44
CA GLU A 75 -3.46 32.54 -0.39
C GLU A 75 -3.51 31.09 0.11
N HIS A 76 -2.64 30.23 -0.43
CA HIS A 76 -2.56 28.83 -0.02
C HIS A 76 -2.19 28.69 1.47
N MET A 77 -1.21 29.47 1.95
CA MET A 77 -0.82 29.45 3.35
C MET A 77 -1.94 29.96 4.29
N LYS A 78 -2.78 30.88 3.81
CA LYS A 78 -3.95 31.35 4.57
C LYS A 78 -5.02 30.27 4.65
N GLU A 79 -5.30 29.59 3.55
CA GLU A 79 -6.26 28.49 3.49
C GLU A 79 -5.88 27.35 4.43
N LEU A 80 -4.63 26.88 4.36
CA LEU A 80 -4.13 25.82 5.26
C LEU A 80 -4.23 26.20 6.73
N LYS A 81 -3.91 27.46 7.08
CA LYS A 81 -4.04 27.94 8.46
C LYS A 81 -5.49 27.91 8.94
N ASN A 82 -6.44 28.29 8.09
CA ASN A 82 -7.85 28.23 8.44
C ASN A 82 -8.30 26.78 8.65
N ALA A 83 -7.96 25.88 7.74
CA ALA A 83 -8.33 24.46 7.81
C ALA A 83 -7.74 23.71 9.03
N LEU A 84 -6.60 24.18 9.56
CA LEU A 84 -5.96 23.61 10.75
C LEU A 84 -6.41 24.25 12.07
N SER A 85 -7.20 25.33 12.02
CA SER A 85 -7.67 26.06 13.20
C SER A 85 -9.07 25.64 13.65
N ASP A 86 -9.75 24.80 12.85
CA ASP A 86 -11.03 24.14 13.14
C ASP A 86 -10.82 22.73 13.72
#